data_AF-A0A7V9E026-F1
#
_entry.id   AF-A0A7V9E026-F1
#
_cell.length_a   1.000
_cell.length_b   1.000
_cell.length_c   1.000
_cell.angle_alpha   90.00
_cell.angle_beta   90.00
_cell.angle_gamma   90.00
#
_symmetry.space_group_name_H-M   'P 1'
#
loop_
_entity.id
_entity.type
_entity.pdbx_description
1 polymer ?
#
loop_
_entity_poly.entity_id
_entity_poly.type
_entity_poly.pdbx_seq_one_letter_code
_entity_poly.pdbx_strand_id
1 'polypeptide(L)' 'GWRAVGCGHCGHTGYLGRTGIYELLTVNDEIRMLVHQGSNDTDMRRVAEKNGMINMRADAQRWIKAGITSQEETLRVTRE' A
#
# COMPACT_ATOMS: atom_id res chain seq x y z
N GLY A 1 7.35 -10.50 -14.38
CA GLY A 1 6.59 -9.33 -13.89
C GLY A 1 6.56 -8.26 -14.96
N TRP A 2 5.70 -7.26 -14.81
CA TRP A 2 5.61 -6.12 -15.73
C TRP A 2 6.84 -5.19 -15.59
N ARG A 3 7.32 -4.66 -16.72
CA ARG A 3 8.48 -3.76 -16.78
C ARG A 3 8.17 -2.58 -17.70
N ALA A 4 8.57 -1.37 -17.29
CA ALA A 4 8.45 -0.16 -18.09
C ALA A 4 9.44 -0.19 -19.27
N VAL A 5 8.95 0.12 -20.47
CA VAL A 5 9.76 0.16 -21.71
C VAL A 5 9.89 1.59 -22.28
N GLY A 6 8.80 2.37 -22.23
CA GLY A 6 8.78 3.74 -22.77
C GLY A 6 8.43 3.82 -24.26
N CYS A 7 7.62 4.81 -24.63
CA CYS A 7 7.26 5.15 -26.00
C CYS A 7 6.91 6.64 -26.11
N GLY A 8 6.67 7.15 -27.32
CA GLY A 8 6.31 8.56 -27.54
C GLY A 8 5.05 8.99 -26.78
N HIS A 9 4.08 8.09 -26.58
CA HIS A 9 2.83 8.40 -25.87
C HIS A 9 3.01 8.63 -24.37
N CYS A 10 3.98 7.97 -23.74
CA CYS A 10 4.26 8.12 -22.31
C CYS A 10 5.50 9.01 -22.04
N GLY A 11 5.95 9.77 -23.03
CA GLY A 11 7.16 10.61 -22.91
C GLY A 11 8.42 9.79 -22.60
N HIS A 12 8.49 8.56 -23.12
CA HIS A 12 9.58 7.61 -22.89
C HIS A 12 9.80 7.15 -21.44
N THR A 13 8.84 7.41 -20.53
CA THR A 13 8.96 6.98 -19.12
C THR A 13 8.55 5.53 -18.89
N GLY A 14 7.67 5.00 -19.75
CA GLY A 14 7.03 3.70 -19.58
C GLY A 14 5.87 3.69 -18.59
N TYR A 15 5.44 4.85 -18.09
CA TYR A 15 4.30 5.04 -17.21
C TYR A 15 3.38 6.15 -17.73
N LEU A 16 2.07 6.03 -17.52
CA LEU A 16 1.11 7.06 -17.86
C LEU A 16 0.06 7.16 -16.74
N GLY A 17 -0.20 8.38 -16.26
CA GLY A 17 -1.08 8.61 -15.12
C GLY A 17 -0.45 8.19 -13.79
N ARG A 18 -1.29 8.11 -12.75
CA ARG A 18 -0.89 7.75 -11.38
C ARG A 18 -2.00 6.92 -10.73
N THR A 19 -1.62 5.98 -9.88
CA THR A 19 -2.52 5.27 -8.97
C THR A 19 -2.01 5.38 -7.54
N GLY A 20 -2.89 5.20 -6.55
CA GLY A 20 -2.55 5.21 -5.14
C GLY A 20 -2.40 3.80 -4.56
N ILE A 21 -1.46 3.67 -3.64
CA ILE A 21 -1.43 2.58 -2.67
C ILE A 21 -1.92 3.10 -1.32
N TYR A 22 -2.77 2.33 -0.65
CA TYR A 22 -3.44 2.79 0.56
C TYR A 22 -3.30 1.79 1.71
N GLU A 23 -3.16 2.31 2.92
CA GLU A 23 -3.36 1.61 4.18
C GLU A 23 -4.42 2.40 4.96
N LEU A 24 -5.54 1.75 5.27
CA LEU A 24 -6.68 2.41 5.91
C LEU A 24 -6.99 1.76 7.26
N LEU A 25 -6.58 2.42 8.33
CA LEU A 25 -6.92 2.04 9.69
C LEU A 25 -8.29 2.63 10.05
N THR A 26 -9.27 1.76 10.28
CA THR A 26 -10.60 2.17 10.75
C THR A 26 -10.65 2.10 12.27
N VAL A 27 -11.05 3.19 12.92
CA VAL A 27 -11.14 3.27 14.39
C VAL A 27 -12.45 2.63 14.87
N ASN A 28 -12.34 1.38 15.35
CA ASN A 28 -13.39 0.66 16.06
C ASN A 28 -13.16 0.66 17.58
N ASP A 29 -14.00 -0.03 18.35
CA ASP A 29 -13.90 -0.05 19.81
C ASP A 29 -12.63 -0.74 20.33
N GLU A 30 -12.15 -1.80 19.66
CA GLU A 30 -10.88 -2.45 20.01
C GLU A 30 -9.71 -1.48 19.85
N ILE A 31 -9.66 -0.73 18.75
CA ILE A 31 -8.63 0.28 18.50
C ILE A 31 -8.71 1.43 19.50
N ARG A 32 -9.93 1.92 19.82
CA ARG A 32 -10.11 2.98 20.84
C ARG A 32 -9.54 2.55 22.19
N MET A 33 -9.80 1.32 22.60
CA MET A 33 -9.30 0.79 23.86
C MET A 33 -7.75 0.75 23.89
N LEU A 34 -7.11 0.30 22.80
CA LEU A 34 -5.64 0.29 22.70
C LEU A 34 -5.04 1.70 22.80
N VAL A 35 -5.68 2.69 22.17
CA VAL A 35 -5.27 4.09 22.28
C VAL A 35 -5.37 4.56 23.73
N HIS A 36 -6.48 4.28 24.42
CA HIS A 36 -6.64 4.64 25.84
C HIS A 36 -5.61 3.96 26.76
N GLN A 37 -5.15 2.77 26.40
CA GLN A 37 -4.15 2.01 27.15
C GLN A 37 -2.71 2.43 26.83
N GLY A 38 -2.49 3.31 25.85
CA GLY A 38 -1.16 3.69 25.39
C GLY A 38 -0.38 2.50 24.79
N SER A 39 -1.09 1.58 24.12
CA SER A 39 -0.47 0.42 23.48
C SER A 39 0.51 0.82 22.37
N ASN A 40 1.48 -0.04 22.08
CA ASN A 40 2.45 0.19 21.01
C ASN A 40 1.84 -0.02 19.61
N ASP A 41 2.55 0.45 18.58
CA ASP A 41 2.11 0.35 17.18
C ASP A 41 1.96 -1.09 16.68
N THR A 42 2.75 -2.03 17.19
CA THR A 42 2.68 -3.45 16.79
C THR A 42 1.35 -4.06 17.22
N ASP A 43 0.89 -3.75 18.43
CA ASP A 43 -0.39 -4.22 18.95
C ASP A 43 -1.57 -3.56 18.22
N MET A 44 -1.48 -2.25 17.96
CA MET A 44 -2.47 -1.54 17.14
C MET A 44 -2.56 -2.09 15.72
N ARG A 45 -1.42 -2.32 15.05
CA ARG A 45 -1.37 -2.88 13.69
C ARG A 45 -2.00 -4.27 13.63
N ARG A 46 -1.68 -5.15 14.59
CA ARG A 46 -2.27 -6.49 14.66
C ARG A 46 -3.79 -6.47 14.75
N VAL A 47 -4.34 -5.60 15.60
CA VAL A 47 -5.79 -5.44 15.73
C VAL A 47 -6.40 -4.82 14.49
N ALA A 48 -5.75 -3.83 13.88
CA ALA A 48 -6.23 -3.23 12.64
C ALA A 48 -6.27 -4.25 11.48
N GLU A 49 -5.22 -5.06 11.31
CA GLU A 49 -5.17 -6.13 10.28
C GLU A 49 -6.22 -7.21 10.54
N LYS A 50 -6.42 -7.64 11.79
CA LYS A 50 -7.51 -8.55 12.19
C LYS A 50 -8.88 -7.99 11.79
N ASN A 51 -9.05 -6.67 11.86
CA ASN A 51 -10.28 -5.96 11.50
C ASN A 51 -10.35 -5.56 10.02
N GLY A 52 -9.49 -6.14 9.17
CA GLY A 52 -9.57 -5.99 7.71
C GLY A 52 -8.74 -4.85 7.13
N MET A 53 -7.87 -4.20 7.91
CA MET A 53 -6.88 -3.29 7.35
C MET A 53 -5.93 -4.05 6.42
N ILE A 54 -5.78 -3.55 5.20
CA ILE A 54 -4.77 -4.03 4.24
C ILE A 54 -3.59 -3.07 4.33
N ASN A 55 -2.39 -3.62 4.56
CA ASN A 55 -1.17 -2.81 4.60
C ASN A 55 -0.73 -2.37 3.20
N MET A 56 0.10 -1.32 3.15
CA MET A 56 0.55 -0.72 1.88
C MET A 56 1.25 -1.73 0.97
N ARG A 57 2.02 -2.66 1.53
CA ARG A 57 2.73 -3.70 0.78
C ARG A 57 1.77 -4.67 0.09
N ALA A 58 0.73 -5.11 0.79
CA ALA A 58 -0.31 -5.96 0.23
C ALA A 58 -1.12 -5.23 -0.86
N ASP A 59 -1.42 -3.95 -0.65
CA ASP A 59 -2.09 -3.09 -1.63
C ASP A 59 -1.26 -2.91 -2.91
N ALA A 60 0.05 -2.65 -2.75
CA ALA A 60 1.02 -2.59 -3.84
C ALA A 60 1.07 -3.92 -4.62
N GLN A 61 1.13 -5.05 -3.92
CA GLN A 61 1.14 -6.38 -4.55
C GLN A 61 -0.12 -6.64 -5.38
N ARG A 62 -1.29 -6.17 -4.94
CA ARG A 62 -2.53 -6.25 -5.73
C ARG A 62 -2.35 -5.53 -7.07
N TRP A 63 -1.80 -4.31 -7.07
CA TRP A 63 -1.61 -3.54 -8.30
C TRP A 63 -0.55 -4.13 -9.23
N ILE A 64 0.53 -4.71 -8.69
CA ILE A 64 1.55 -5.41 -9.49
C ILE A 64 0.93 -6.62 -10.19
N LYS A 65 0.16 -7.43 -9.45
CA LYS A 65 -0.53 -8.61 -10.01
C LYS A 65 -1.55 -8.23 -11.08
N ALA A 66 -2.22 -7.08 -10.92
CA ALA A 66 -3.16 -6.53 -11.88
C ALA A 66 -2.50 -5.86 -13.10
N GLY A 67 -1.16 -5.71 -13.12
CA GLY A 67 -0.45 -5.06 -14.23
C GLY A 67 -0.63 -3.54 -14.30
N ILE A 68 -1.11 -2.91 -13.23
CA ILE A 68 -1.33 -1.45 -13.17
C ILE A 68 -0.03 -0.71 -12.84
N THR A 69 0.88 -1.35 -12.10
CA THR A 69 2.20 -0.80 -11.78
C THR A 69 3.28 -1.88 -11.85
N SER A 70 4.54 -1.47 -11.79
CA SER A 70 5.69 -2.37 -11.77
C SER A 70 6.23 -2.57 -10.35
N GLN A 71 6.97 -3.67 -10.15
CA GLN A 71 7.64 -3.91 -8.87
C GLN A 71 8.67 -2.82 -8.55
N GLU A 72 9.41 -2.37 -9.57
CA GLU A 72 10.39 -1.28 -9.48
C GLU A 72 9.74 0.01 -8.99
N GLU A 73 8.58 0.36 -9.56
CA GLU A 73 7.87 1.57 -9.18
C GLU A 73 7.33 1.51 -7.74
N THR A 74 6.80 0.35 -7.32
CA THR A 74 6.38 0.17 -5.92
C THR A 74 7.55 0.29 -4.95
N LEU A 75 8.70 -0.32 -5.24
CA LEU A 75 9.90 -0.22 -4.39
C LEU A 75 10.43 1.21 -4.29
N ARG A 76 10.25 2.02 -5.33
CA ARG A 76 10.65 3.44 -5.32
C ARG A 76 9.81 4.28 -4.35
N VAL A 77 8.53 3.92 -4.15
CA VAL A 77 7.57 4.73 -3.36
C VAL A 77 7.26 4.15 -1.98
N THR A 78 7.53 2.87 -1.73
CA THR A 78 7.39 2.26 -0.40
C THR A 78 8.75 2.21 0.30
N ARG A 79 8.90 2.89 1.43
CA ARG A 79 10.03 2.73 2.36
C ARG A 79 9.55 1.92 3.56
N GLU A 80 9.60 0.60 3.43
CA GLU A 80 9.59 -0.34 4.56
C GLU A 80 10.87 -1.18 4.50
#